data_AF-A0A7N0UTL4-F1
#
_entry.id   AF-A0A7N0UTL4-F1
#
_cell.length_a   1.000
_cell.length_b   1.000
_cell.length_c   1.000
_cell.angle_alpha   90.00
_cell.angle_beta   90.00
_cell.angle_gamma   90.00
#
_symmetry.space_group_name_H-M   'P 1'
#
loop_
_entity.id
_entity.type
_entity.pdbx_description
1 polymer ?
#
loop_
_entity_poly.entity_id
_entity_poly.type
_entity_poly.pdbx_seq_one_letter_code
_entity_poly.pdbx_strand_id
1 'polypeptide(L)'
;MFGAGAGVIQSSRIFSLCILIITTTSAKARGPVQQCPVYACGPTVDVRFPFQMLPYQPQNDRCAYPGFNLSCGATSFLPTLQLPNAGNFTVQDISYLYQQIYISDPGNCFPGRLPRFNLSGSPFRALDESSFVLFRCPPDDAPTGTAYRKVPCLSSKNSTVIAMPAFIARFAPAPYPCQEMERVVVPGADWVESSGGVLLQWDSPNCRSCEAAYGLCGFKSTTGLQVGCSGLPTNGLSGSAKYGIALGFGIPTILCLIAVLCYVRRKIDANSPHSHHHHHQTALEFSTAVAPQPEVVLVGGLDQSTIDSYPKTTLGQSKRLPGPGDDGTCPICLCEYRAEEALRTLPECKHYFHVHCIDAWLKLNSTCPLCRTDTPDRSSSQSRRLMS
;
A
#
# COMPACT_ATOMS: atom_id res chain seq x y z
N MET A 1 -23.76 -25.94 71.07
CA MET A 1 -24.39 -24.74 70.47
C MET A 1 -23.28 -23.87 69.90
N PHE A 2 -23.37 -23.55 68.59
CA PHE A 2 -22.71 -22.48 67.81
C PHE A 2 -21.21 -22.16 68.08
N GLY A 3 -20.33 -22.03 67.09
CA GLY A 3 -20.52 -21.82 65.67
C GLY A 3 -19.20 -21.87 64.88
N ALA A 4 -19.38 -21.84 63.56
CA ALA A 4 -18.40 -21.99 62.49
C ALA A 4 -17.44 -20.80 62.34
N GLY A 5 -16.35 -20.99 61.57
CA GLY A 5 -15.73 -19.86 60.88
C GLY A 5 -14.30 -20.04 60.36
N ALA A 6 -14.21 -20.24 59.04
CA ALA A 6 -13.18 -19.69 58.14
C ALA A 6 -11.73 -20.21 58.20
N GLY A 7 -11.32 -20.92 57.14
CA GLY A 7 -9.90 -21.17 56.87
C GLY A 7 -9.55 -21.98 55.62
N VAL A 8 -10.45 -22.17 54.65
CA VAL A 8 -10.13 -22.90 53.40
C VAL A 8 -10.84 -22.28 52.19
N ILE A 9 -10.72 -20.96 52.00
CA ILE A 9 -11.25 -20.28 50.79
C ILE A 9 -10.29 -19.16 50.36
N GLN A 10 -9.09 -19.51 49.87
CA GLN A 10 -8.26 -18.51 49.17
C GLN A 10 -7.39 -19.04 48.01
N SER A 11 -7.45 -20.33 47.69
CA SER A 11 -6.74 -20.92 46.54
C SER A 11 -7.60 -21.07 45.28
N SER A 12 -8.93 -21.01 45.39
CA SER A 12 -9.87 -21.24 44.27
C SER A 12 -9.97 -20.06 43.29
N ARG A 13 -9.73 -18.81 43.74
CA ARG A 13 -9.88 -17.62 42.87
C ARG A 13 -8.71 -17.38 41.91
N ILE A 14 -7.55 -17.99 42.16
CA ILE A 14 -6.37 -17.88 41.28
C ILE A 14 -6.48 -18.86 40.09
N PHE A 15 -7.14 -20.01 40.28
CA PHE A 15 -7.38 -20.98 39.21
C PHE A 15 -8.47 -20.54 38.21
N SER A 16 -9.35 -19.62 38.62
CA SER A 16 -10.47 -19.17 37.78
C SER A 16 -10.12 -17.97 36.89
N LEU A 17 -9.00 -17.27 37.13
CA LEU A 17 -8.58 -16.10 36.34
C LEU A 17 -7.69 -16.45 35.12
N CYS A 18 -7.15 -17.66 35.01
CA CYS A 18 -6.28 -18.05 33.89
C CYS A 18 -7.02 -18.64 32.68
N ILE A 19 -8.35 -18.78 32.72
CA ILE A 19 -9.15 -19.41 31.65
C ILE A 19 -9.70 -18.40 30.63
N LEU A 20 -9.53 -17.08 30.83
CA LEU A 20 -10.30 -16.07 30.08
C LEU A 20 -9.48 -15.02 29.33
N ILE A 21 -8.31 -15.37 28.78
CA ILE A 21 -7.66 -14.58 27.72
C ILE A 21 -7.07 -15.51 26.64
N ILE A 22 -7.92 -16.29 26.00
CA ILE A 22 -7.71 -16.58 24.57
C ILE A 22 -8.72 -15.69 23.86
N THR A 23 -8.33 -14.43 23.63
CA THR A 23 -9.04 -13.60 22.65
C THR A 23 -8.88 -14.34 21.33
N THR A 24 -9.90 -15.13 20.98
CA THR A 24 -10.13 -15.50 19.61
C THR A 24 -10.31 -14.18 18.89
N THR A 25 -9.28 -13.74 18.16
CA THR A 25 -9.53 -12.88 17.01
C THR A 25 -10.37 -13.76 16.10
N SER A 26 -11.69 -13.67 16.27
CA SER A 26 -12.64 -14.15 15.29
C SER A 26 -12.22 -13.44 14.01
N ALA A 27 -11.51 -14.17 13.14
CA ALA A 27 -11.48 -13.84 11.75
C ALA A 27 -12.93 -13.96 11.34
N LYS A 28 -13.66 -12.84 11.46
CA LYS A 28 -15.05 -12.69 11.07
C LYS A 28 -15.14 -13.33 9.71
N ALA A 29 -15.77 -14.51 9.64
CA ALA A 29 -16.03 -15.17 8.38
C ALA A 29 -16.73 -14.12 7.52
N ARG A 30 -16.01 -13.59 6.52
CA ARG A 30 -16.55 -12.60 5.61
C ARG A 30 -17.72 -13.29 4.93
N GLY A 31 -18.92 -12.74 5.12
CA GLY A 31 -20.13 -13.27 4.49
C GLY A 31 -19.94 -13.43 2.98
N PRO A 32 -20.74 -14.28 2.32
CA PRO A 32 -20.59 -14.57 0.91
C PRO A 32 -20.76 -13.26 0.13
N VAL A 33 -19.66 -12.76 -0.44
CA VAL A 33 -19.71 -11.67 -1.41
C VAL A 33 -20.20 -12.26 -2.71
N GLN A 34 -21.18 -11.61 -3.33
CA GLN A 34 -21.73 -12.05 -4.61
C GLN A 34 -20.60 -12.21 -5.64
N GLN A 35 -20.48 -13.40 -6.23
CA GLN A 35 -19.57 -13.62 -7.36
C GLN A 35 -20.18 -13.02 -8.61
N CYS A 36 -19.39 -12.18 -9.29
CA CYS A 36 -19.81 -11.45 -10.47
C CYS A 36 -19.00 -11.91 -11.68
N PRO A 37 -19.65 -12.02 -12.85
CA PRO A 37 -18.97 -12.40 -14.08
C PRO A 37 -17.96 -11.31 -14.49
N VAL A 38 -16.93 -11.75 -15.22
CA VAL A 38 -16.01 -10.87 -15.94
C VAL A 38 -16.51 -10.76 -17.36
N TYR A 39 -16.61 -9.54 -17.88
CA TYR A 39 -16.97 -9.28 -19.27
C TYR A 39 -15.72 -8.81 -20.02
N ALA A 40 -15.60 -9.21 -21.29
CA ALA A 40 -14.56 -8.71 -22.19
C ALA A 40 -15.23 -7.94 -23.33
N CYS A 41 -14.67 -6.78 -23.67
CA CYS A 41 -15.02 -6.02 -24.86
C CYS A 41 -13.74 -5.88 -25.68
N GLY A 42 -13.61 -6.73 -26.71
CA GLY A 42 -12.36 -6.94 -27.42
C GLY A 42 -11.31 -7.72 -26.61
N PRO A 43 -10.07 -7.81 -27.12
CA PRO A 43 -9.05 -8.70 -26.57
C PRO A 43 -8.26 -8.12 -25.38
N THR A 44 -8.47 -6.87 -24.99
CA THR A 44 -7.51 -6.14 -24.15
C THR A 44 -8.02 -5.68 -22.78
N VAL A 45 -9.33 -5.52 -22.57
CA VAL A 45 -9.86 -4.93 -21.33
C VAL A 45 -10.90 -5.83 -20.67
N ASP A 46 -10.53 -6.36 -19.51
CA ASP A 46 -11.44 -7.10 -18.63
C ASP A 46 -12.27 -6.14 -17.76
N VAL A 47 -13.59 -6.26 -17.90
CA VAL A 47 -14.59 -5.46 -17.19
C VAL A 47 -15.20 -6.29 -16.06
N ARG A 48 -15.02 -5.82 -14.82
CA ARG A 48 -15.44 -6.45 -13.57
C ARG A 48 -16.16 -5.42 -12.70
N PHE A 49 -16.75 -5.88 -11.59
CA PHE A 49 -17.25 -4.97 -10.55
C PHE A 49 -16.17 -3.92 -10.18
N PRO A 50 -16.49 -2.61 -10.13
CA PRO A 50 -17.81 -2.00 -10.05
C PRO A 50 -18.53 -1.72 -11.37
N PHE A 51 -17.91 -2.00 -12.52
CA PHE A 51 -18.42 -1.59 -13.83
C PHE A 51 -19.59 -2.45 -14.30
N GLN A 52 -20.59 -1.80 -14.88
CA GLN A 52 -21.68 -2.43 -15.61
C GLN A 52 -21.34 -2.50 -17.10
N MET A 53 -21.45 -3.68 -17.69
CA MET A 53 -21.19 -3.85 -19.12
C MET A 53 -22.49 -3.92 -19.94
N LEU A 54 -22.85 -2.84 -20.63
CA LEU A 54 -24.05 -2.79 -21.48
C LEU A 54 -23.75 -3.19 -22.95
N PRO A 55 -24.68 -3.88 -23.63
CA PRO A 55 -26.00 -4.35 -23.18
C PRO A 55 -25.97 -5.74 -22.51
N TYR A 56 -24.79 -6.33 -22.31
CA TYR A 56 -24.64 -7.71 -21.87
C TYR A 56 -25.09 -7.99 -20.42
N GLN A 57 -25.02 -6.98 -19.56
CA GLN A 57 -25.35 -7.10 -18.14
C GLN A 57 -26.75 -6.53 -17.82
N PRO A 58 -27.65 -7.34 -17.23
CA PRO A 58 -29.00 -6.93 -16.84
C PRO A 58 -29.04 -5.74 -15.87
N GLN A 59 -30.08 -4.92 -16.02
CA GLN A 59 -30.35 -3.76 -15.18
C GLN A 59 -31.01 -4.14 -13.84
N ASN A 60 -30.38 -5.03 -13.08
CA ASN A 60 -30.62 -5.26 -11.65
C ASN A 60 -29.65 -6.28 -11.02
N ASP A 61 -28.66 -6.76 -11.77
CA ASP A 61 -27.70 -7.70 -11.23
C ASP A 61 -26.83 -6.97 -10.21
N ARG A 62 -26.70 -7.54 -9.01
CA ARG A 62 -25.88 -7.02 -7.89
C ARG A 62 -24.37 -7.13 -8.17
N CYS A 63 -23.98 -6.81 -9.40
CA CYS A 63 -22.67 -6.88 -9.98
C CYS A 63 -22.27 -5.58 -10.70
N ALA A 64 -23.05 -4.52 -10.50
CA ALA A 64 -22.77 -3.17 -10.99
C ALA A 64 -22.94 -2.16 -9.85
N TYR A 65 -21.99 -1.24 -9.72
CA TYR A 65 -22.13 -0.11 -8.80
C TYR A 65 -22.70 1.09 -9.55
N PRO A 66 -23.63 1.87 -8.96
CA PRO A 66 -24.22 3.02 -9.62
C PRO A 66 -23.16 4.03 -10.12
N GLY A 67 -23.29 4.47 -11.37
CA GLY A 67 -22.40 5.45 -11.99
C GLY A 67 -21.21 4.87 -12.77
N PHE A 68 -21.04 3.54 -12.79
CA PHE A 68 -19.94 2.86 -13.48
C PHE A 68 -20.39 2.14 -14.75
N ASN A 69 -21.10 2.85 -15.64
CA ASN A 69 -21.67 2.24 -16.84
C ASN A 69 -20.69 2.30 -18.02
N LEU A 70 -20.43 1.14 -18.63
CA LEU A 70 -19.68 1.01 -19.88
C LEU A 70 -20.59 0.42 -20.96
N SER A 71 -20.31 0.74 -22.22
CA SER A 71 -20.97 0.13 -23.38
C SER A 71 -19.95 -0.51 -24.33
N CYS A 72 -20.31 -1.64 -24.93
CA CYS A 72 -19.56 -2.24 -26.04
C CYS A 72 -20.37 -2.03 -27.33
N GLY A 73 -19.78 -1.36 -28.32
CA GLY A 73 -20.37 -1.29 -29.65
C GLY A 73 -20.07 -2.56 -30.45
N ALA A 74 -20.96 -2.97 -31.36
CA ALA A 74 -20.75 -4.14 -32.21
C ALA A 74 -19.50 -4.04 -33.12
N THR A 75 -19.09 -2.81 -33.44
CA THR A 75 -17.93 -2.50 -34.29
C THR A 75 -16.72 -2.00 -33.50
N SER A 76 -16.85 -1.84 -32.18
CA SER A 76 -15.81 -1.26 -31.33
C SER A 76 -15.12 -2.37 -30.54
N PHE A 77 -13.78 -2.42 -30.60
CA PHE A 77 -12.96 -3.39 -29.86
C PHE A 77 -12.59 -2.93 -28.46
N LEU A 78 -13.07 -1.78 -28.01
CA LEU A 78 -12.79 -1.22 -26.70
C LEU A 78 -14.09 -0.72 -26.05
N PRO A 79 -14.23 -0.83 -24.71
CA PRO A 79 -15.38 -0.30 -24.00
C PRO A 79 -15.47 1.22 -24.17
N THR A 80 -16.70 1.75 -24.14
CA THR A 80 -16.97 3.19 -24.13
C THR A 80 -17.51 3.58 -22.76
N LEU A 81 -16.87 4.58 -22.14
CA LEU A 81 -17.34 5.24 -20.93
C LEU A 81 -18.15 6.47 -21.31
N GLN A 82 -19.37 6.59 -20.78
CA GLN A 82 -20.19 7.79 -20.93
C GLN A 82 -20.11 8.64 -19.66
N LEU A 83 -19.52 9.83 -19.79
CA LEU A 83 -19.48 10.82 -18.73
C LEU A 83 -20.65 11.81 -18.90
N PRO A 84 -21.48 12.05 -17.85
CA PRO A 84 -22.71 12.84 -17.97
C PRO A 84 -22.51 14.22 -18.60
N ASN A 85 -21.41 14.90 -18.25
CA ASN A 85 -21.13 16.28 -18.67
C ASN A 85 -19.94 16.40 -19.63
N ALA A 86 -19.39 15.29 -20.12
CA ALA A 86 -18.23 15.29 -21.03
C ALA A 86 -18.40 14.43 -22.28
N GLY A 87 -19.45 13.59 -22.34
CA GLY A 87 -19.72 12.72 -23.49
C GLY A 87 -19.02 11.37 -23.40
N ASN A 88 -18.73 10.78 -24.57
CA ASN A 88 -18.27 9.40 -24.68
C ASN A 88 -16.75 9.34 -24.90
N PHE A 89 -16.10 8.44 -24.15
CA PHE A 89 -14.66 8.21 -24.22
C PHE A 89 -14.36 6.72 -24.38
N THR A 90 -13.28 6.40 -25.09
CA THR A 90 -12.80 5.03 -25.21
C THR A 90 -12.01 4.65 -23.98
N VAL A 91 -12.32 3.51 -23.37
CA VAL A 91 -11.58 2.96 -22.24
C VAL A 91 -10.40 2.15 -22.77
N GLN A 92 -9.21 2.57 -22.40
CA GLN A 92 -7.96 1.95 -22.82
C GLN A 92 -7.48 0.92 -21.80
N ASP A 93 -7.64 1.22 -20.51
CA ASP A 93 -7.25 0.32 -19.42
C ASP A 93 -8.05 0.61 -18.14
N ILE A 94 -8.21 -0.42 -17.29
CA ILE A 94 -8.85 -0.32 -15.98
C ILE A 94 -7.97 -1.01 -14.94
N SER A 95 -7.35 -0.22 -14.05
CA SER A 95 -6.63 -0.73 -12.89
C SER A 95 -7.56 -0.83 -11.69
N TYR A 96 -7.99 -2.05 -11.36
CA TYR A 96 -8.80 -2.31 -10.17
C TYR A 96 -7.98 -2.16 -8.87
N LEU A 97 -6.69 -2.51 -8.91
CA LEU A 97 -5.77 -2.38 -7.77
C LEU A 97 -5.60 -0.92 -7.34
N TYR A 98 -5.41 -0.01 -8.30
CA TYR A 98 -5.26 1.41 -8.04
C TYR A 98 -6.57 2.20 -8.11
N GLN A 99 -7.67 1.54 -8.48
CA GLN A 99 -8.96 2.16 -8.77
C GLN A 99 -8.85 3.32 -9.77
N GLN A 100 -8.21 3.04 -10.89
CA GLN A 100 -7.93 4.00 -11.95
C GLN A 100 -8.44 3.50 -13.31
N ILE A 101 -8.90 4.43 -14.14
CA ILE A 101 -9.36 4.17 -15.50
C ILE A 101 -8.65 5.11 -16.46
N TYR A 102 -8.01 4.55 -17.47
CA TYR A 102 -7.37 5.31 -18.54
C TYR A 102 -8.33 5.43 -19.72
N ILE A 103 -8.68 6.66 -20.07
CA ILE A 103 -9.62 6.96 -21.16
C ILE A 103 -8.95 7.81 -22.23
N SER A 104 -9.36 7.64 -23.48
CA SER A 104 -8.92 8.47 -24.60
C SER A 104 -10.11 9.03 -25.37
N ASP A 105 -9.89 10.12 -26.10
CA ASP A 105 -10.88 10.62 -27.04
C ASP A 105 -10.97 9.67 -28.26
N PRO A 106 -12.16 9.22 -28.68
CA PRO A 106 -12.33 8.37 -29.86
C PRO A 106 -11.87 9.05 -31.16
N GLY A 107 -11.89 10.39 -31.21
CA GLY A 107 -11.37 11.19 -32.32
C GLY A 107 -9.86 11.41 -32.26
N ASN A 108 -9.16 10.78 -31.31
CA ASN A 108 -7.72 10.91 -31.10
C ASN A 108 -7.27 12.36 -30.84
N CYS A 109 -8.15 13.19 -30.27
CA CYS A 109 -7.83 14.57 -29.90
C CYS A 109 -8.51 15.00 -28.59
N PHE A 110 -8.04 14.43 -27.48
CA PHE A 110 -8.51 14.82 -26.15
C PHE A 110 -8.34 16.31 -25.83
N PRO A 111 -7.25 17.00 -26.25
CA PRO A 111 -7.12 18.45 -26.04
C PRO A 111 -8.31 19.26 -26.56
N GLY A 112 -8.95 18.83 -27.66
CA GLY A 112 -10.16 19.48 -28.20
C GLY A 112 -11.41 19.31 -27.34
N ARG A 113 -11.40 18.42 -26.35
CA ARG A 113 -12.52 18.18 -25.42
C ARG A 113 -12.39 18.98 -24.13
N LEU A 114 -11.18 19.38 -23.75
CA LEU A 114 -10.86 20.03 -22.48
C LEU A 114 -11.75 21.23 -22.13
N PRO A 115 -12.11 22.15 -23.05
CA PRO A 115 -12.92 23.32 -22.70
C PRO A 115 -14.32 22.98 -22.17
N ARG A 116 -14.81 21.77 -22.47
CA ARG A 116 -16.11 21.26 -22.01
C ARG A 116 -15.96 20.01 -21.14
N PHE A 117 -14.75 19.66 -20.74
CA PHE A 117 -14.50 18.45 -19.99
C PHE A 117 -14.88 18.67 -18.53
N ASN A 118 -15.97 18.03 -18.09
CA ASN A 118 -16.48 18.16 -16.75
C ASN A 118 -16.82 16.78 -16.16
N LEU A 119 -16.13 16.42 -15.08
CA LEU A 119 -16.32 15.16 -14.35
C LEU A 119 -17.46 15.20 -13.32
N SER A 120 -18.08 16.36 -13.10
CA SER A 120 -19.18 16.53 -12.16
C SER A 120 -20.32 15.56 -12.46
N GLY A 121 -20.87 14.92 -11.42
CA GLY A 121 -21.93 13.92 -11.57
C GLY A 121 -21.45 12.53 -11.99
N SER A 122 -20.14 12.34 -12.22
CA SER A 122 -19.51 11.02 -12.37
C SER A 122 -18.83 10.59 -11.06
N PRO A 123 -18.57 9.28 -10.84
CA PRO A 123 -17.82 8.80 -9.68
C PRO A 123 -16.30 9.00 -9.83
N PHE A 124 -15.85 9.57 -10.95
CA PHE A 124 -14.45 9.72 -11.29
C PHE A 124 -13.92 11.11 -10.97
N ARG A 125 -12.65 11.19 -10.61
CA ARG A 125 -11.92 12.44 -10.38
C ARG A 125 -10.55 12.39 -11.04
N ALA A 126 -10.00 13.57 -11.28
CA ALA A 126 -8.61 13.73 -11.66
C ALA A 126 -7.68 13.30 -10.51
N LEU A 127 -6.54 12.71 -10.84
CA LEU A 127 -5.45 12.48 -9.88
C LEU A 127 -4.78 13.82 -9.52
N ASP A 128 -4.39 14.54 -10.57
CA ASP A 128 -3.79 15.86 -10.54
C ASP A 128 -4.43 16.72 -11.62
N GLU A 129 -4.38 18.03 -11.46
CA GLU A 129 -4.88 18.99 -12.47
C GLU A 129 -3.79 20.00 -12.79
N SER A 130 -3.56 20.24 -14.08
CA SER A 130 -2.58 21.19 -14.56
C SER A 130 -3.23 22.18 -15.52
N SER A 131 -3.02 23.47 -15.27
CA SER A 131 -3.57 24.53 -16.12
C SER A 131 -2.61 24.91 -17.24
N PHE A 132 -3.13 25.04 -18.45
CA PHE A 132 -2.38 25.46 -19.64
C PHE A 132 -3.11 26.58 -20.37
N VAL A 133 -2.32 27.38 -21.10
CA VAL A 133 -2.81 28.38 -22.04
C VAL A 133 -2.44 27.91 -23.43
N LEU A 134 -3.45 27.79 -24.30
CA LEU A 134 -3.26 27.40 -25.70
C LEU A 134 -2.99 28.64 -26.56
N PHE A 135 -2.04 28.54 -27.47
CA PHE A 135 -1.71 29.58 -28.44
C PHE A 135 -1.75 29.02 -29.85
N ARG A 136 -2.24 29.84 -30.79
CA ARG A 136 -2.18 29.57 -32.22
C ARG A 136 -1.05 30.38 -32.84
N CYS A 137 -0.11 29.69 -33.47
CA CYS A 137 1.03 30.27 -34.16
C CYS A 137 0.94 29.99 -35.67
N PRO A 138 1.56 30.82 -36.53
CA PRO A 138 1.91 30.43 -37.88
C PRO A 138 2.75 29.12 -37.89
N PRO A 139 2.67 28.30 -38.95
CA PRO A 139 3.21 26.95 -38.93
C PRO A 139 4.73 26.89 -38.71
N ASP A 140 5.49 27.76 -39.36
CA ASP A 140 6.97 27.80 -39.31
C ASP A 140 7.53 28.61 -38.12
N ASP A 141 6.70 29.45 -37.49
CA ASP A 141 7.11 30.37 -36.43
C ASP A 141 6.77 29.85 -35.01
N ALA A 142 6.32 28.60 -34.89
CA ALA A 142 6.00 28.04 -33.58
C ALA A 142 7.28 27.85 -32.75
N PRO A 143 7.37 28.47 -31.55
CA PRO A 143 8.57 28.43 -30.73
C PRO A 143 8.95 26.98 -30.39
N THR A 144 10.22 26.67 -30.55
CA THR A 144 10.83 25.40 -30.17
C THR A 144 11.55 25.59 -28.83
N GLY A 145 11.17 24.80 -27.82
CA GLY A 145 11.76 24.90 -26.48
C GLY A 145 10.97 24.13 -25.43
N THR A 146 11.56 23.93 -24.26
CA THR A 146 10.96 23.16 -23.16
C THR A 146 9.78 23.87 -22.47
N ALA A 147 9.66 25.19 -22.66
CA ALA A 147 8.58 26.00 -22.09
C ALA A 147 7.23 25.79 -22.79
N TYR A 148 7.23 25.24 -24.01
CA TYR A 148 6.04 25.06 -24.84
C TYR A 148 5.90 23.61 -25.28
N ARG A 149 4.65 23.17 -25.44
CA ARG A 149 4.29 21.83 -25.88
C ARG A 149 3.46 21.92 -27.15
N LYS A 150 3.90 21.32 -28.26
CA LYS A 150 3.09 21.28 -29.48
C LYS A 150 1.85 20.42 -29.24
N VAL A 151 0.70 20.82 -29.79
CA VAL A 151 -0.57 20.09 -29.72
C VAL A 151 -0.97 19.71 -31.15
N PRO A 152 -0.47 18.59 -31.70
CA PRO A 152 -0.61 18.28 -33.12
C PRO A 152 -2.07 18.10 -33.55
N CYS A 153 -2.91 17.52 -32.70
CA CYS A 153 -4.30 17.21 -33.05
C CYS A 153 -5.20 18.46 -33.17
N LEU A 154 -4.79 19.59 -32.58
CA LEU A 154 -5.43 20.90 -32.77
C LEU A 154 -4.73 21.75 -33.84
N SER A 155 -3.58 21.29 -34.32
CA SER A 155 -2.80 21.97 -35.37
C SER A 155 -3.36 21.64 -36.75
N SER A 156 -3.16 22.55 -37.69
CA SER A 156 -3.57 22.41 -39.08
C SER A 156 -2.40 22.77 -40.01
N LYS A 157 -2.58 22.60 -41.32
CA LYS A 157 -1.55 23.02 -42.31
C LYS A 157 -1.22 24.52 -42.22
N ASN A 158 -2.16 25.34 -41.75
CA ASN A 158 -2.03 26.79 -41.72
C ASN A 158 -1.70 27.34 -40.33
N SER A 159 -1.64 26.49 -39.30
CA SER A 159 -1.43 26.95 -37.94
C SER A 159 -0.93 25.84 -37.02
N THR A 160 0.10 26.14 -36.23
CA THR A 160 0.56 25.25 -35.15
C THR A 160 -0.05 25.70 -33.84
N VAL A 161 -0.65 24.76 -33.10
CA VAL A 161 -1.15 25.01 -31.75
C VAL A 161 -0.11 24.56 -30.73
N ILE A 162 0.19 25.42 -29.77
CA ILE A 162 1.09 25.13 -28.66
C ILE A 162 0.38 25.35 -27.33
N ALA A 163 0.81 24.63 -26.29
CA ALA A 163 0.37 24.77 -24.92
C ALA A 163 1.53 25.27 -24.05
N MET A 164 1.29 26.32 -23.27
CA MET A 164 2.21 26.83 -22.26
C MET A 164 1.60 26.59 -20.87
N PRO A 165 2.35 26.07 -19.89
CA PRO A 165 1.86 26.00 -18.50
C PRO A 165 1.40 27.37 -18.00
N ALA A 166 0.20 27.43 -17.41
CA ALA A 166 -0.39 28.69 -16.99
C ALA A 166 0.43 29.44 -15.93
N PHE A 167 1.27 28.73 -15.17
CA PHE A 167 2.24 29.35 -14.27
C PHE A 167 3.30 30.17 -15.02
N ILE A 168 3.83 29.65 -16.13
CA ILE A 168 4.82 30.36 -16.97
C ILE A 168 4.15 31.55 -17.66
N ALA A 169 2.92 31.37 -18.15
CA ALA A 169 2.13 32.40 -18.82
C ALA A 169 1.82 33.64 -17.95
N ARG A 170 2.05 33.57 -16.63
CA ARG A 170 1.92 34.73 -15.72
C ARG A 170 3.12 35.67 -15.77
N PHE A 171 4.29 35.16 -16.15
CA PHE A 171 5.56 35.90 -16.10
C PHE A 171 6.17 36.12 -17.49
N ALA A 172 5.82 35.28 -18.46
CA ALA A 172 6.25 35.41 -19.85
C ALA A 172 5.09 35.93 -20.72
N PRO A 173 5.35 36.89 -21.63
CA PRO A 173 4.35 37.33 -22.60
C PRO A 173 4.02 36.19 -23.58
N ALA A 174 2.89 36.32 -24.28
CA ALA A 174 2.56 35.43 -25.39
C ALA A 174 3.72 35.41 -26.40
N PRO A 175 4.16 34.23 -26.86
CA PRO A 175 5.24 34.16 -27.84
C PRO A 175 4.77 34.83 -29.14
N TYR A 176 5.51 35.80 -29.65
CA TYR A 176 5.24 36.38 -30.96
C TYR A 176 5.70 35.40 -32.06
N PRO A 177 4.94 35.18 -33.15
CA PRO A 177 3.69 35.82 -33.57
C PRO A 177 2.42 35.02 -33.21
N CYS A 178 2.38 34.37 -32.05
CA CYS A 178 1.26 33.53 -31.62
C CYS A 178 0.17 34.32 -30.87
N GLN A 179 -1.09 33.93 -31.08
CA GLN A 179 -2.26 34.49 -30.41
C GLN A 179 -2.80 33.54 -29.34
N GLU A 180 -3.14 34.05 -28.15
CA GLU A 180 -3.82 33.28 -27.10
C GLU A 180 -5.21 32.82 -27.59
N MET A 181 -5.50 31.53 -27.45
CA MET A 181 -6.78 30.92 -27.80
C MET A 181 -7.69 30.82 -26.59
N GLU A 182 -7.34 29.96 -25.65
CA GLU A 182 -8.14 29.66 -24.47
C GLU A 182 -7.27 29.04 -23.36
N ARG A 183 -7.83 29.00 -22.16
CA ARG A 183 -7.20 28.39 -20.98
C ARG A 183 -7.90 27.09 -20.66
N VAL A 184 -7.13 26.02 -20.51
CA VAL A 184 -7.64 24.67 -20.29
C VAL A 184 -7.04 24.08 -19.02
N VAL A 185 -7.85 23.32 -18.30
CA VAL A 185 -7.41 22.51 -17.16
C VAL A 185 -7.32 21.08 -17.65
N VAL A 186 -6.13 20.50 -17.56
CA VAL A 186 -5.91 19.12 -17.98
C VAL A 186 -5.81 18.23 -16.75
N PRO A 187 -6.64 17.18 -16.66
CA PRO A 187 -6.48 16.17 -15.63
C PRO A 187 -5.31 15.24 -15.99
N GLY A 188 -4.42 14.95 -15.05
CA GLY A 188 -3.26 14.07 -15.20
C GLY A 188 -1.98 14.76 -15.69
N ALA A 189 -0.83 14.23 -15.25
CA ALA A 189 0.49 14.85 -15.43
C ALA A 189 1.10 14.70 -16.84
N ASP A 190 0.59 13.81 -17.69
CA ASP A 190 1.34 13.31 -18.86
C ASP A 190 0.57 13.26 -20.19
N TRP A 191 -0.31 14.23 -20.44
CA TRP A 191 -1.19 14.25 -21.62
C TRP A 191 -0.51 14.64 -22.96
N VAL A 192 0.81 14.86 -22.98
CA VAL A 192 1.49 15.47 -24.15
C VAL A 192 2.44 14.53 -24.90
N GLU A 193 3.02 13.51 -24.25
CA GLU A 193 3.97 12.61 -24.95
C GLU A 193 3.40 11.22 -25.26
N SER A 194 2.26 10.87 -24.67
CA SER A 194 1.67 9.52 -24.80
C SER A 194 0.18 9.60 -25.17
N SER A 195 -0.12 9.42 -26.46
CA SER A 195 -1.44 8.97 -26.99
C SER A 195 -2.74 9.69 -26.57
N GLY A 196 -2.68 10.90 -26.00
CA GLY A 196 -3.82 11.80 -25.89
C GLY A 196 -4.98 11.27 -25.03
N GLY A 197 -4.68 10.54 -23.96
CA GLY A 197 -5.65 10.10 -22.97
C GLY A 197 -5.47 10.78 -21.61
N VAL A 198 -6.37 10.45 -20.68
CA VAL A 198 -6.32 10.89 -19.28
C VAL A 198 -6.57 9.72 -18.34
N LEU A 199 -5.83 9.72 -17.24
CA LEU A 199 -6.01 8.78 -16.14
C LEU A 199 -6.94 9.40 -15.09
N LEU A 200 -8.07 8.74 -14.83
CA LEU A 200 -9.03 9.12 -13.81
C LEU A 200 -9.02 8.11 -12.66
N GLN A 201 -9.37 8.54 -11.46
CA GLN A 201 -9.49 7.70 -10.28
C GLN A 201 -10.93 7.70 -9.75
N TRP A 202 -11.37 6.59 -9.14
CA TRP A 202 -12.55 6.57 -8.28
C TRP A 202 -12.20 6.11 -6.86
N ASP A 203 -12.95 6.59 -5.87
CA ASP A 203 -12.72 6.23 -4.45
C ASP A 203 -13.78 5.26 -3.92
N SER A 204 -15.03 5.39 -4.36
CA SER A 204 -16.14 4.51 -3.98
C SER A 204 -16.71 3.78 -5.21
N PRO A 205 -16.94 2.46 -5.16
CA PRO A 205 -16.68 1.58 -4.02
C PRO A 205 -15.18 1.33 -3.83
N ASN A 206 -14.76 1.21 -2.56
CA ASN A 206 -13.37 0.92 -2.23
C ASN A 206 -13.09 -0.60 -2.24
N CYS A 207 -12.33 -1.03 -3.23
CA CYS A 207 -11.90 -2.40 -3.46
C CYS A 207 -10.38 -2.57 -3.35
N ARG A 208 -9.57 -1.52 -3.16
CA ARG A 208 -8.09 -1.58 -3.17
C ARG A 208 -7.53 -2.71 -2.30
N SER A 209 -7.95 -2.79 -1.04
CA SER A 209 -7.46 -3.82 -0.12
C SER A 209 -7.87 -5.24 -0.51
N CYS A 210 -8.99 -5.38 -1.23
CA CYS A 210 -9.44 -6.67 -1.72
C CYS A 210 -8.61 -7.12 -2.92
N GLU A 211 -8.44 -6.25 -3.91
CA GLU A 211 -7.64 -6.50 -5.11
C GLU A 211 -6.16 -6.75 -4.73
N ALA A 212 -5.60 -5.98 -3.79
CA ALA A 212 -4.24 -6.18 -3.29
C ALA A 212 -4.03 -7.53 -2.59
N ALA A 213 -5.10 -8.15 -2.11
CA ALA A 213 -5.08 -9.48 -1.50
C ALA A 213 -5.51 -10.58 -2.48
N TYR A 214 -5.56 -10.28 -3.78
CA TYR A 214 -6.01 -11.18 -4.85
C TYR A 214 -7.44 -11.70 -4.66
N GLY A 215 -8.27 -10.95 -3.92
CA GLY A 215 -9.67 -11.27 -3.70
C GLY A 215 -10.59 -10.66 -4.76
N LEU A 216 -11.85 -11.09 -4.75
CA LEU A 216 -12.91 -10.57 -5.60
C LEU A 216 -13.78 -9.56 -4.82
N CYS A 217 -13.88 -8.35 -5.35
CA CYS A 217 -14.72 -7.30 -4.78
C CYS A 217 -16.16 -7.38 -5.30
N GLY A 218 -17.13 -7.16 -4.42
CA GLY A 218 -18.55 -7.14 -4.78
C GLY A 218 -19.44 -6.70 -3.62
N PHE A 219 -20.76 -6.67 -3.82
CA PHE A 219 -21.67 -6.31 -2.73
C PHE A 219 -21.70 -7.36 -1.61
N LYS A 220 -21.75 -6.88 -0.36
CA LYS A 220 -21.87 -7.72 0.86
C LYS A 220 -23.26 -8.28 1.09
N SER A 221 -24.29 -7.59 0.59
CA SER A 221 -25.70 -7.87 0.85
C SER A 221 -26.48 -7.73 -0.45
N THR A 222 -27.67 -8.31 -0.50
CA THR A 222 -28.64 -8.08 -1.58
C THR A 222 -29.20 -6.65 -1.55
N THR A 223 -29.09 -5.97 -0.41
CA THR A 223 -29.54 -4.58 -0.20
C THR A 223 -28.39 -3.66 0.18
N GLY A 224 -28.48 -2.38 -0.21
CA GLY A 224 -27.50 -1.34 0.12
C GLY A 224 -26.27 -1.30 -0.80
N LEU A 225 -25.34 -0.39 -0.51
CA LEU A 225 -24.13 -0.14 -1.33
C LEU A 225 -22.82 -0.61 -0.69
N GLN A 226 -22.91 -1.41 0.38
CA GLN A 226 -21.71 -1.88 1.07
C GLN A 226 -21.01 -2.98 0.26
N VAL A 227 -19.72 -2.79 0.03
CA VAL A 227 -18.86 -3.75 -0.66
C VAL A 227 -18.02 -4.57 0.30
N GLY A 228 -17.62 -5.74 -0.15
CA GLY A 228 -16.84 -6.73 0.59
C GLY A 228 -15.85 -7.46 -0.32
N CYS A 229 -15.09 -8.35 0.29
CA CYS A 229 -14.06 -9.13 -0.38
C CYS A 229 -14.27 -10.64 -0.16
N SER A 230 -14.25 -11.43 -1.23
CA SER A 230 -14.27 -12.90 -1.21
C SER A 230 -13.10 -13.47 -2.01
N GLY A 231 -12.99 -14.81 -2.11
CA GLY A 231 -11.98 -15.47 -2.95
C GLY A 231 -10.54 -15.33 -2.46
N LEU A 232 -10.34 -14.91 -1.21
CA LEU A 232 -9.00 -14.73 -0.65
C LEU A 232 -8.29 -16.08 -0.49
N PRO A 233 -7.01 -16.18 -0.89
CA PRO A 233 -6.22 -17.38 -0.61
C PRO A 233 -6.17 -17.59 0.91
N THR A 234 -6.65 -18.74 1.36
CA THR A 234 -6.65 -19.08 2.79
C THR A 234 -5.25 -19.44 3.23
N ASN A 235 -4.40 -18.44 3.52
CA ASN A 235 -3.13 -18.66 4.20
C ASN A 235 -3.31 -18.85 5.73
N GLY A 236 -4.52 -19.21 6.15
CA GLY A 236 -4.85 -19.52 7.53
C GLY A 236 -4.85 -21.02 7.75
N LEU A 237 -4.16 -21.47 8.81
CA LEU A 237 -4.33 -22.82 9.35
C LEU A 237 -5.82 -23.14 9.50
N SER A 238 -6.25 -24.31 9.01
CA SER A 238 -7.62 -24.81 9.21
C SER A 238 -8.02 -24.68 10.69
N GLY A 239 -9.30 -24.46 10.96
CA GLY A 239 -9.83 -24.49 12.33
C GLY A 239 -9.33 -25.73 13.09
N SER A 240 -9.28 -26.90 12.43
CA SER A 240 -8.74 -28.14 13.00
C SER A 240 -7.25 -28.07 13.35
N ALA A 241 -6.43 -27.43 12.52
CA ALA A 241 -5.01 -27.26 12.78
C ALA A 241 -4.76 -26.28 13.95
N LYS A 242 -5.61 -25.25 14.10
CA LYS A 242 -5.56 -24.35 15.26
C LYS A 242 -5.89 -25.08 16.57
N TYR A 243 -6.91 -25.94 16.57
CA TYR A 243 -7.24 -26.79 17.73
C TYR A 243 -6.14 -27.83 18.00
N GLY A 244 -5.55 -28.41 16.95
CA GLY A 244 -4.45 -29.36 17.08
C GLY A 244 -3.20 -28.77 17.75
N ILE A 245 -2.81 -27.55 17.39
CA ILE A 245 -1.67 -26.86 18.00
C ILE A 245 -1.96 -26.50 19.47
N ALA A 246 -3.17 -26.04 19.78
CA ALA A 246 -3.58 -25.72 21.15
C ALA A 246 -3.56 -26.95 22.07
N LEU A 247 -4.04 -28.10 21.59
CA LEU A 247 -4.03 -29.36 22.34
C LEU A 247 -2.63 -29.97 22.42
N GLY A 248 -1.84 -29.89 21.33
CA GLY A 248 -0.54 -30.53 21.22
C GLY A 248 0.59 -29.80 21.96
N PHE A 249 0.62 -28.47 21.92
CA PHE A 249 1.69 -27.68 22.56
C PHE A 249 1.17 -26.87 23.75
N GLY A 250 -0.07 -26.41 23.74
CA GLY A 250 -0.62 -25.58 24.83
C GLY A 250 -0.78 -26.36 26.14
N ILE A 251 -1.40 -27.54 26.10
CA ILE A 251 -1.64 -28.32 27.32
C ILE A 251 -0.32 -28.81 27.95
N PRO A 252 0.63 -29.40 27.20
CA PRO A 252 1.88 -29.87 27.79
C PRO A 252 2.76 -28.74 28.34
N THR A 253 2.79 -27.57 27.69
CA THR A 253 3.55 -26.42 28.18
C THR A 253 2.97 -25.86 29.48
N ILE A 254 1.64 -25.75 29.58
CA ILE A 254 0.97 -25.34 30.82
C ILE A 254 1.23 -26.34 31.95
N LEU A 255 1.12 -27.64 31.69
CA LEU A 255 1.42 -28.67 32.68
C LEU A 255 2.89 -28.62 33.15
N CYS A 256 3.82 -28.39 32.22
CA CYS A 256 5.24 -28.24 32.53
C CYS A 256 5.50 -27.00 33.41
N LEU A 257 4.88 -25.86 33.10
CA LEU A 257 4.98 -24.64 33.91
C LEU A 257 4.41 -24.84 35.31
N ILE A 258 3.27 -25.52 35.45
CA ILE A 258 2.68 -25.86 36.76
C ILE A 258 3.64 -26.76 37.55
N ALA A 259 4.24 -27.77 36.91
CA ALA A 259 5.19 -28.67 37.57
C ALA A 259 6.44 -27.92 38.06
N VAL A 260 6.99 -27.01 37.25
CA VAL A 260 8.14 -26.17 37.63
C VAL A 260 7.78 -25.25 38.80
N LEU A 261 6.61 -24.60 38.77
CA LEU A 261 6.16 -23.74 39.87
C LEU A 261 5.98 -24.54 41.17
N CYS A 262 5.40 -25.73 41.11
CA CYS A 262 5.30 -26.63 42.26
C CYS A 262 6.67 -27.06 42.79
N TYR A 263 7.62 -27.37 41.90
CA TYR A 263 8.99 -27.71 42.28
C TYR A 263 9.69 -26.55 42.98
N VAL A 264 9.60 -25.33 42.43
CA VAL A 264 10.22 -24.13 43.02
C VAL A 264 9.62 -23.83 44.40
N ARG A 265 8.29 -23.91 44.56
CA ARG A 265 7.67 -23.70 45.88
C ARG A 265 8.12 -24.73 46.92
N ARG A 266 8.13 -26.01 46.56
CA ARG A 266 8.63 -27.07 47.45
C ARG A 266 10.08 -26.87 47.85
N LYS A 267 10.91 -26.35 46.93
CA LYS A 267 12.32 -26.05 47.21
C LYS A 267 12.48 -24.85 48.15
N ILE A 268 11.62 -23.82 48.02
CA ILE A 268 11.60 -22.67 48.94
C ILE A 268 11.14 -23.11 50.33
N ASP A 269 10.11 -23.95 50.42
CA ASP A 269 9.59 -24.47 51.69
C ASP A 269 10.61 -25.40 52.39
N ALA A 270 11.32 -26.25 51.63
CA ALA A 270 12.35 -27.13 52.16
C ALA A 270 13.62 -26.39 52.63
N ASN A 271 13.84 -25.16 52.16
CA ASN A 271 15.02 -24.36 52.47
C ASN A 271 14.74 -23.26 53.51
N SER A 272 13.56 -23.26 54.15
CA SER A 272 13.25 -22.36 55.28
C SER A 272 13.76 -22.95 56.61
N PRO A 273 14.79 -22.37 57.25
CA PRO A 273 15.23 -22.77 58.58
C PRO A 273 14.47 -21.98 59.66
N HIS A 274 14.09 -22.69 60.71
CA HIS A 274 13.47 -22.15 61.92
C HIS A 274 14.55 -21.54 62.84
N SER A 275 14.57 -20.22 63.08
CA SER A 275 14.96 -19.62 64.37
C SER A 275 14.79 -18.11 64.48
N HIS A 276 14.49 -17.70 65.73
CA HIS A 276 14.06 -16.39 66.21
C HIS A 276 15.21 -15.44 66.63
N HIS A 277 14.93 -14.13 66.50
CA HIS A 277 15.19 -12.99 67.40
C HIS A 277 16.53 -12.18 67.46
N HIS A 278 16.32 -10.86 67.26
CA HIS A 278 17.00 -9.64 67.76
C HIS A 278 18.47 -9.36 67.29
N HIS A 279 18.90 -8.17 66.86
CA HIS A 279 18.61 -6.80 67.33
C HIS A 279 18.93 -5.74 66.22
N HIS A 280 18.20 -4.63 66.28
CA HIS A 280 18.44 -3.27 65.76
C HIS A 280 19.77 -2.92 65.05
N GLN A 281 19.67 -2.30 63.85
CA GLN A 281 20.05 -0.87 63.69
C GLN A 281 19.43 -0.21 62.44
N THR A 282 18.80 0.93 62.71
CA THR A 282 18.37 2.05 61.84
C THR A 282 19.49 2.54 60.91
N ALA A 283 19.27 3.05 59.69
CA ALA A 283 18.49 4.24 59.35
C ALA A 283 18.29 4.37 57.81
N LEU A 284 17.11 4.88 57.39
CA LEU A 284 16.89 5.97 56.40
C LEU A 284 17.93 6.12 55.25
N GLU A 285 17.55 6.18 53.96
CA GLU A 285 16.48 6.98 53.39
C GLU A 285 15.91 6.39 52.09
N PHE A 286 14.64 6.68 51.89
CA PHE A 286 13.90 6.57 50.65
C PHE A 286 14.29 7.75 49.74
N SER A 287 14.59 7.48 48.47
CA SER A 287 14.39 8.49 47.43
C SER A 287 13.86 7.82 46.17
N THR A 288 12.61 8.16 45.91
CA THR A 288 11.83 8.00 44.71
C THR A 288 12.63 8.41 43.47
N ALA A 289 12.75 7.51 42.50
CA ALA A 289 13.14 7.87 41.13
C ALA A 289 12.05 7.41 40.16
N VAL A 290 11.36 8.40 39.64
CA VAL A 290 10.37 8.36 38.57
C VAL A 290 11.00 7.77 37.31
N ALA A 291 10.30 6.83 36.67
CA ALA A 291 10.67 6.29 35.36
C ALA A 291 10.59 7.38 34.28
N PRO A 292 11.62 7.58 33.44
CA PRO A 292 11.50 8.40 32.25
C PRO A 292 10.78 7.62 31.14
N GLN A 293 9.93 8.31 30.39
CA GLN A 293 9.35 7.86 29.15
C GLN A 293 10.43 7.58 28.09
N PRO A 294 10.19 6.68 27.11
CA PRO A 294 11.13 6.48 26.00
C PRO A 294 11.12 7.69 25.08
N GLU A 295 12.30 8.29 24.95
CA GLU A 295 12.64 9.40 24.06
C GLU A 295 12.60 8.93 22.59
N VAL A 296 12.01 9.73 21.70
CA VAL A 296 12.04 9.52 20.25
C VAL A 296 13.45 9.83 19.76
N VAL A 297 14.27 8.79 19.58
CA VAL A 297 15.60 8.93 18.96
C VAL A 297 15.41 9.21 17.47
N LEU A 298 15.76 10.42 17.04
CA LEU A 298 15.99 10.74 15.63
C LEU A 298 17.17 9.89 15.12
N VAL A 299 16.85 8.77 14.46
CA VAL A 299 17.84 7.94 13.77
C VAL A 299 18.23 8.67 12.49
N GLY A 300 19.41 9.30 12.48
CA GLY A 300 20.03 9.79 11.26
C GLY A 300 20.48 8.63 10.38
N GLY A 301 20.25 8.72 9.07
CA GLY A 301 20.77 7.75 8.12
C GLY A 301 22.29 7.86 7.91
N LEU A 302 22.81 6.99 7.04
CA LEU A 302 24.23 6.89 6.70
C LEU A 302 24.64 7.91 5.63
N ASP A 303 25.91 8.31 5.65
CA ASP A 303 26.52 9.12 4.61
C ASP A 303 26.74 8.31 3.31
N GLN A 304 26.81 9.01 2.17
CA GLN A 304 26.92 8.40 0.85
C GLN A 304 28.20 7.56 0.69
N SER A 305 29.33 7.98 1.27
CA SER A 305 30.59 7.22 1.20
C SER A 305 30.50 5.87 1.91
N THR A 306 29.83 5.81 3.06
CA THR A 306 29.59 4.56 3.78
C THR A 306 28.66 3.64 2.99
N ILE A 307 27.58 4.18 2.41
CA ILE A 307 26.65 3.41 1.57
C ILE A 307 27.38 2.83 0.35
N ASP A 308 28.21 3.63 -0.31
CA ASP A 308 28.95 3.21 -1.51
C ASP A 308 29.98 2.11 -1.23
N SER A 309 30.50 2.03 0.00
CA SER A 309 31.42 0.97 0.44
C SER A 309 30.81 -0.43 0.49
N TYR A 310 29.47 -0.54 0.52
CA TYR A 310 28.80 -1.84 0.66
C TYR A 310 28.88 -2.67 -0.63
N PRO A 311 29.01 -4.00 -0.54
CA PRO A 311 29.15 -4.88 -1.70
C PRO A 311 28.05 -4.67 -2.74
N LYS A 312 28.47 -4.46 -3.99
CA LYS A 312 27.60 -4.35 -5.16
C LYS A 312 27.77 -5.60 -6.02
N THR A 313 26.68 -6.27 -6.33
CA THR A 313 26.65 -7.49 -7.14
C THR A 313 25.76 -7.26 -8.36
N THR A 314 26.30 -7.50 -9.56
CA THR A 314 25.49 -7.54 -10.78
C THR A 314 24.85 -8.92 -10.90
N LEU A 315 23.53 -8.97 -11.04
CA LEU A 315 22.82 -10.24 -11.10
C LEU A 315 23.05 -10.92 -12.46
N GLY A 316 23.66 -12.10 -12.46
CA GLY A 316 23.88 -12.86 -13.68
C GLY A 316 22.58 -13.42 -14.29
N GLN A 317 22.65 -13.90 -15.53
CA GLN A 317 21.51 -14.45 -16.30
C GLN A 317 20.78 -15.60 -15.62
N SER A 318 21.43 -16.31 -14.70
CA SER A 318 20.82 -17.40 -13.91
C SER A 318 19.85 -16.91 -12.84
N LYS A 319 19.81 -15.60 -12.53
CA LYS A 319 19.02 -14.97 -11.46
C LYS A 319 19.21 -15.56 -10.05
N ARG A 320 20.23 -16.41 -9.84
CA ARG A 320 20.49 -17.07 -8.55
C ARG A 320 21.36 -16.19 -7.67
N LEU A 321 20.87 -15.87 -6.48
CA LEU A 321 21.62 -15.12 -5.45
C LEU A 321 22.15 -16.09 -4.37
N PRO A 322 23.40 -15.92 -3.90
CA PRO A 322 24.03 -16.85 -2.95
C PRO A 322 23.61 -16.65 -1.47
N GLY A 323 22.41 -16.14 -1.18
CA GLY A 323 21.95 -15.79 0.18
C GLY A 323 20.72 -16.57 0.66
N PRO A 324 20.54 -16.75 1.98
CA PRO A 324 19.32 -17.33 2.54
C PRO A 324 18.14 -16.36 2.41
N GLY A 325 17.02 -16.82 1.86
CA GLY A 325 15.80 -16.02 1.64
C GLY A 325 15.63 -15.54 0.19
N ASP A 326 15.81 -16.45 -0.77
CA ASP A 326 15.61 -16.20 -2.20
C ASP A 326 14.10 -16.19 -2.53
N ASP A 327 13.51 -15.00 -2.62
CA ASP A 327 12.21 -14.78 -3.25
C ASP A 327 12.36 -14.06 -4.61
N GLY A 328 13.61 -13.89 -5.07
CA GLY A 328 13.95 -13.22 -6.32
C GLY A 328 13.43 -11.79 -6.43
N THR A 329 13.01 -11.15 -5.33
CA THR A 329 12.26 -9.90 -5.35
C THR A 329 12.90 -8.86 -4.43
N CYS A 330 12.91 -7.60 -4.84
CA CYS A 330 13.34 -6.52 -3.96
C CYS A 330 12.21 -6.14 -3.00
N PRO A 331 12.37 -6.25 -1.67
CA PRO A 331 11.31 -5.95 -0.70
C PRO A 331 11.00 -4.45 -0.57
N ILE A 332 11.81 -3.56 -1.16
CA ILE A 332 11.59 -2.11 -1.12
C ILE A 332 10.66 -1.68 -2.27
N CYS A 333 10.95 -2.09 -3.51
CA CYS A 333 10.13 -1.76 -4.67
C CYS A 333 9.14 -2.86 -5.08
N LEU A 334 9.21 -4.02 -4.42
CA LEU A 334 8.40 -5.21 -4.66
C LEU A 334 8.51 -5.76 -6.10
N CYS A 335 9.58 -5.43 -6.82
CA CYS A 335 9.84 -5.89 -8.18
C CYS A 335 10.82 -7.07 -8.18
N GLU A 336 10.57 -8.05 -9.05
CA GLU A 336 11.52 -9.15 -9.32
C GLU A 336 12.85 -8.62 -9.83
N TYR A 337 13.95 -9.26 -9.42
CA TYR A 337 15.26 -8.96 -9.95
C TYR A 337 15.40 -9.45 -11.39
N ARG A 338 15.98 -8.61 -12.24
CA ARG A 338 16.30 -8.93 -13.64
C ARG A 338 17.79 -9.15 -13.81
N ALA A 339 18.14 -9.92 -14.84
CA ALA A 339 19.53 -10.10 -15.22
C ALA A 339 20.17 -8.73 -15.54
N GLU A 340 21.44 -8.59 -15.21
CA GLU A 340 22.25 -7.37 -15.34
C GLU A 340 21.84 -6.21 -14.43
N GLU A 341 20.87 -6.40 -13.51
CA GLU A 341 20.56 -5.40 -12.50
C GLU A 341 21.61 -5.36 -11.39
N ALA A 342 21.92 -4.15 -10.94
CA ALA A 342 22.85 -3.93 -9.85
C ALA A 342 22.13 -4.02 -8.50
N LEU A 343 22.53 -5.01 -7.72
CA LEU A 343 22.05 -5.23 -6.36
C LEU A 343 23.12 -4.84 -5.35
N ARG A 344 22.68 -4.39 -4.18
CA ARG A 344 23.57 -4.12 -3.04
C ARG A 344 23.24 -5.10 -1.93
N THR A 345 24.30 -5.65 -1.35
CA THR A 345 24.22 -6.62 -0.26
C THR A 345 24.64 -5.94 1.04
N LEU A 346 23.81 -6.05 2.07
CA LEU A 346 24.19 -5.56 3.40
C LEU A 346 25.16 -6.57 4.06
N PRO A 347 26.34 -6.13 4.55
CA PRO A 347 27.40 -7.03 4.99
C PRO A 347 27.01 -7.90 6.21
N GLU A 348 26.27 -7.34 7.16
CA GLU A 348 25.91 -8.03 8.42
C GLU A 348 24.87 -9.14 8.24
N CYS A 349 23.85 -8.89 7.41
CA CYS A 349 22.72 -9.80 7.25
C CYS A 349 22.63 -10.48 5.88
N LYS A 350 23.52 -10.12 4.95
CA LYS A 350 23.61 -10.67 3.58
C LYS A 350 22.30 -10.60 2.77
N HIS A 351 21.44 -9.63 3.09
CA HIS A 351 20.22 -9.37 2.33
C HIS A 351 20.51 -8.51 1.10
N TYR A 352 19.80 -8.80 0.01
CA TYR A 352 19.94 -8.15 -1.29
C TYR A 352 18.79 -7.18 -1.54
N PHE A 353 19.11 -6.06 -2.21
CA PHE A 353 18.15 -5.05 -2.65
C PHE A 353 18.68 -4.40 -3.93
N HIS A 354 17.82 -3.77 -4.74
CA HIS A 354 18.33 -2.89 -5.80
C HIS A 354 19.14 -1.75 -5.18
N VAL A 355 20.28 -1.41 -5.79
CA VAL A 355 21.17 -0.32 -5.33
C VAL A 355 20.37 0.96 -5.10
N HIS A 356 19.56 1.39 -6.08
CA HIS A 356 18.78 2.62 -5.97
C HIS A 356 17.73 2.59 -4.84
N CYS A 357 17.16 1.41 -4.55
CA CYS A 357 16.17 1.25 -3.50
C CYS A 357 16.79 1.36 -2.10
N ILE A 358 17.85 0.58 -1.84
CA ILE A 358 18.46 0.53 -0.51
C ILE A 358 19.29 1.77 -0.21
N ASP A 359 19.89 2.42 -1.20
CA ASP A 359 20.67 3.65 -0.99
C ASP A 359 19.76 4.81 -0.54
N ALA A 360 18.55 4.91 -1.12
CA ALA A 360 17.55 5.88 -0.68
C ALA A 360 17.06 5.61 0.75
N TRP A 361 16.87 4.33 1.10
CA TRP A 361 16.50 3.93 2.45
C TRP A 361 17.60 4.25 3.47
N LEU A 362 18.86 3.91 3.15
CA LEU A 362 19.99 4.05 4.07
C LEU A 362 20.35 5.50 4.39
N LYS A 363 20.05 6.44 3.48
CA LYS A 363 20.16 7.89 3.74
C LYS A 363 19.23 8.39 4.85
N LEU A 364 18.15 7.64 5.12
CA LEU A 364 17.15 7.99 6.13
C LEU A 364 17.17 7.05 7.33
N ASN A 365 17.65 5.82 7.16
CA ASN A 365 17.61 4.76 8.17
C ASN A 365 18.89 3.93 8.17
N SER A 366 19.54 3.75 9.31
CA SER A 366 20.78 2.95 9.40
C SER A 366 20.55 1.44 9.63
N THR A 367 19.37 0.91 9.31
CA THR A 367 18.97 -0.48 9.58
C THR A 367 18.54 -1.23 8.32
N CYS A 368 18.71 -2.55 8.31
CA CYS A 368 18.21 -3.41 7.24
C CYS A 368 16.66 -3.39 7.19
N PRO A 369 16.02 -3.13 6.03
CA PRO A 369 14.56 -3.18 5.89
C PRO A 369 13.93 -4.53 6.23
N LEU A 370 14.66 -5.63 6.01
CA LEU A 370 14.16 -6.99 6.21
C LEU A 370 14.27 -7.49 7.66
N CYS A 371 15.44 -7.34 8.28
CA CYS A 371 15.73 -7.94 9.59
C CYS A 371 15.97 -6.90 10.70
N ARG A 372 15.99 -5.61 10.35
CA ARG A 372 16.27 -4.50 11.27
C ARG A 372 17.61 -4.57 11.99
N THR A 373 18.51 -5.47 11.58
CA THR A 373 19.90 -5.49 12.04
C THR A 373 20.56 -4.16 11.68
N ASP A 374 21.27 -3.61 12.66
CA ASP A 374 22.05 -2.40 12.49
C ASP A 374 23.18 -2.60 11.49
N THR A 375 23.41 -1.58 10.69
CA THR A 375 24.58 -1.53 9.83
C THR A 375 25.86 -1.37 10.66
N PRO A 376 27.04 -1.83 10.16
CA PRO A 376 28.28 -1.88 10.94
C PRO A 376 28.71 -0.53 11.55
N ASP A 377 28.27 0.58 10.95
CA ASP A 377 28.67 1.90 11.42
C ASP A 377 27.86 2.38 12.64
N ARG A 378 26.62 1.90 12.81
CA ARG A 378 25.83 2.16 14.02
C ARG A 378 26.36 1.36 15.22
N SER A 379 26.80 0.12 15.02
CA SER A 379 27.40 -0.69 16.09
C SER A 379 28.76 -0.12 16.55
N SER A 380 29.53 0.48 15.65
CA SER A 380 30.81 1.13 15.94
C SER A 380 30.68 2.48 16.67
N SER A 381 29.62 3.24 16.36
CA SER A 381 29.33 4.55 16.98
C SER A 381 28.61 4.41 18.33
N GLN A 382 27.84 3.34 18.52
CA GLN A 382 27.20 3.00 19.80
C GLN A 382 28.21 2.42 20.81
N SER A 383 29.19 1.62 20.36
CA SER A 383 30.28 1.12 21.22
C SER A 383 31.23 2.25 21.68
N ARG A 384 31.47 3.28 20.85
CA ARG A 384 32.30 4.44 21.22
C ARG A 384 31.67 5.38 22.23
N ARG A 385 30.34 5.46 22.30
CA ARG A 385 29.62 6.25 23.34
C ARG A 385 29.45 5.54 24.67
N LEU A 386 29.57 4.21 24.69
CA LEU A 386 29.50 3.40 25.93
C LEU A 386 30.85 3.28 26.65
N MET A 387 31.94 3.79 26.05
CA MET A 387 33.30 3.78 26.62
C MET A 387 33.83 5.18 26.97
N SER A 388 33.02 6.25 26.83
CA SER A 388 33.38 7.62 27.21
C SER A 388 32.77 8.04 28.53
#